data_AF-A0AAD5FJW4-F1
#
_entry.id   AF-A0AAD5FJW4-F1
#
_cell.length_a   1.000
_cell.length_b   1.000
_cell.length_c   1.000
_cell.angle_alpha   90.00
_cell.angle_beta   90.00
_cell.angle_gamma   90.00
#
_symmetry.space_group_name_H-M   'P 1'
#
loop_
_entity.id
_entity.type
_entity.pdbx_description
1 polymer ?
#
loop_
_entity_poly.entity_id
_entity_poly.type
_entity_poly.pdbx_seq_one_letter_code
_entity_poly.pdbx_strand_id
1 'polypeptide(L)'
;LFCLLTKYRSAIDYSDASLIEARSTLSSISDFIHNAQAYMQGHIQCQDIHESFLWERLSLTQATVRNVLADDFDTPNAMEAIMNLIYHGNCQLQPVSKVNEGSRCPAVFGAILSYIRDIMDVLGVDLLHEKESSSAESSNILHNVVEQLVHFRSEVRNFALSVEDGATQEHHTSQVLQRKRPQQDRLPLLKACDVLRNDLMPLGVQIKDRGTTSTWEINQQKD
;
A
#
# COMPACT_ATOMS: atom_id res chain seq x y z
N LEU A 1 7.33 -6.57 18.95
CA LEU A 1 8.38 -6.52 17.90
C LEU A 1 9.76 -6.15 18.44
N PHE A 2 9.93 -5.04 19.17
CA PHE A 2 11.24 -4.62 19.73
C PHE A 2 12.03 -5.76 20.39
N CYS A 3 11.40 -6.51 21.30
CA CYS A 3 12.06 -7.63 21.98
C CYS A 3 12.44 -8.80 21.05
N LEU A 4 11.79 -8.95 19.89
CA LEU A 4 12.08 -10.03 18.93
C LEU A 4 13.32 -9.73 18.08
N LEU A 5 13.71 -8.45 17.98
CA LEU A 5 14.89 -8.01 17.22
C LEU A 5 16.20 -8.24 17.98
N THR A 6 16.12 -8.67 19.25
CA THR A 6 17.30 -9.02 20.06
C THR A 6 17.16 -10.44 20.59
N LYS A 7 18.26 -11.20 20.65
CA LYS A 7 18.24 -12.57 21.22
C LYS A 7 17.83 -12.50 22.68
N TYR A 8 17.02 -13.44 23.15
CA TYR A 8 16.51 -13.43 24.52
C TYR A 8 17.61 -13.48 25.59
N ARG A 9 18.76 -14.11 25.28
CA ARG A 9 19.94 -14.20 26.16
C ARG A 9 20.90 -13.01 26.08
N SER A 10 20.64 -12.06 25.18
CA SER A 10 21.45 -10.86 25.01
C SER A 10 20.88 -9.69 25.81
N ALA A 11 21.75 -8.80 26.28
CA ALA A 11 21.31 -7.54 26.85
C ALA A 11 20.59 -6.71 25.78
N ILE A 12 19.43 -6.17 26.15
CA ILE A 12 18.63 -5.30 25.28
C ILE A 12 18.92 -3.85 25.67
N ASP A 13 19.39 -3.05 24.71
CA ASP A 13 19.54 -1.61 24.89
C ASP A 13 18.24 -0.90 24.53
N TYR A 14 17.60 -0.32 25.55
CA TYR A 14 16.36 0.42 25.39
C TYR A 14 16.68 1.89 25.07
N SER A 15 16.40 2.29 23.84
CA SER A 15 16.58 3.66 23.37
C SER A 15 15.47 4.05 22.40
N ASP A 16 15.29 5.35 22.18
CA ASP A 16 14.34 5.84 21.17
C ASP A 16 14.71 5.32 19.78
N ALA A 17 16.02 5.22 19.47
CA ALA A 17 16.50 4.70 18.20
C ALA A 17 16.07 3.24 17.98
N SER A 18 16.23 2.38 18.99
CA SER A 18 15.87 0.96 18.89
C SER A 18 14.36 0.73 18.84
N LEU A 19 13.56 1.59 19.48
CA LEU A 19 12.10 1.60 19.32
C LEU A 19 11.65 2.10 17.95
N ILE A 20 12.32 3.10 17.37
CA ILE A 20 12.04 3.59 16.02
C ILE A 20 12.33 2.51 14.98
N GLU A 21 13.43 1.78 15.13
CA GLU A 21 13.76 0.63 14.27
C GLU A 21 12.69 -0.45 14.33
N ALA A 22 12.26 -0.82 15.54
CA ALA A 22 11.18 -1.78 15.73
C ALA A 22 9.87 -1.29 15.08
N ARG A 23 9.53 0.00 15.21
CA ARG A 23 8.35 0.59 14.58
C ARG A 23 8.45 0.57 13.05
N SER A 24 9.61 0.93 12.50
CA SER A 24 9.88 0.91 11.05
C SER A 24 9.73 -0.49 10.47
N THR A 25 10.22 -1.49 11.20
CA THR A 25 10.09 -2.90 10.82
C THR A 25 8.62 -3.34 10.84
N LEU A 26 7.85 -2.97 11.87
CA LEU A 26 6.40 -3.26 11.90
C LEU A 26 5.65 -2.58 10.75
N SER A 27 5.98 -1.31 10.46
CA SER A 27 5.39 -0.56 9.34
C SER A 27 5.67 -1.27 8.03
N SER A 28 6.91 -1.70 7.79
CA SER A 28 7.31 -2.39 6.57
C SER A 28 6.54 -3.71 6.35
N ILE A 29 6.28 -4.45 7.44
CA ILE A 29 5.44 -5.66 7.40
C ILE A 29 4.00 -5.29 7.05
N SER A 30 3.44 -4.26 7.71
CA SER A 30 2.09 -3.76 7.45
C SER A 30 1.94 -3.30 6.00
N ASP A 31 2.86 -2.47 5.50
CA ASP A 31 2.84 -1.92 4.15
C ASP A 31 2.86 -3.03 3.10
N PHE A 32 3.69 -4.06 3.32
CA PHE A 32 3.71 -5.23 2.45
C PHE A 32 2.37 -5.99 2.47
N ILE A 33 1.76 -6.17 3.65
CA ILE A 33 0.47 -6.85 3.76
C ILE A 33 -0.60 -6.10 2.96
N HIS A 34 -0.68 -4.78 3.12
CA HIS A 34 -1.62 -3.93 2.39
C HIS A 34 -1.36 -3.98 0.88
N ASN A 35 -0.10 -3.88 0.44
CA ASN A 35 0.26 -3.94 -0.97
C ASN A 35 -0.10 -5.31 -1.58
N ALA A 36 0.21 -6.40 -0.89
CA ALA A 36 -0.11 -7.75 -1.34
C ALA A 36 -1.63 -7.96 -1.41
N GLN A 37 -2.40 -7.47 -0.42
CA GLN A 37 -3.87 -7.52 -0.47
C GLN A 37 -4.45 -6.69 -1.61
N ALA A 38 -3.96 -5.47 -1.82
CA ALA A 38 -4.38 -4.61 -2.92
C ALA A 38 -4.03 -5.23 -4.28
N TYR A 39 -2.90 -5.93 -4.39
CA TYR A 39 -2.59 -6.73 -5.57
C TYR A 39 -3.55 -7.91 -5.74
N MET A 40 -3.87 -8.65 -4.68
CA MET A 40 -4.80 -9.77 -4.74
C MET A 40 -6.23 -9.34 -5.11
N GLN A 41 -6.65 -8.16 -4.67
CA GLN A 41 -7.95 -7.56 -4.99
C GLN A 41 -8.00 -6.92 -6.38
N GLY A 42 -6.86 -6.78 -7.06
CA GLY A 42 -6.79 -6.21 -8.40
C GLY A 42 -6.43 -4.73 -8.46
N HIS A 43 -6.36 -4.03 -7.32
CA HIS A 43 -6.11 -2.59 -7.20
C HIS A 43 -4.69 -2.15 -7.61
N ILE A 44 -3.69 -3.04 -7.48
CA ILE A 44 -2.32 -2.77 -7.95
C ILE A 44 -2.09 -3.43 -9.31
N GLN A 45 -1.59 -2.66 -10.27
CA GLN A 45 -1.06 -3.16 -11.54
C GLN A 45 0.47 -3.14 -11.47
N CYS A 46 1.09 -4.32 -11.52
CA CYS A 46 2.54 -4.53 -11.49
C CYS A 46 3.00 -5.22 -12.77
N GLN A 47 4.32 -5.36 -12.94
CA GLN A 47 4.90 -6.18 -14.00
C GLN A 47 4.58 -7.67 -13.80
N ASP A 48 4.95 -8.48 -14.80
CA ASP A 48 4.87 -9.94 -14.70
C ASP A 48 5.61 -10.42 -13.45
N ILE A 49 4.88 -11.11 -12.59
CA ILE A 49 5.40 -11.63 -11.33
C ILE A 49 6.10 -12.96 -11.60
N HIS A 50 7.31 -13.08 -11.10
CA HIS A 50 8.06 -14.33 -11.12
C HIS A 50 7.57 -15.26 -10.00
N GLU A 51 6.45 -15.94 -10.22
CA GLU A 51 5.83 -16.81 -9.22
C GLU A 51 6.76 -17.90 -8.69
N SER A 52 7.50 -18.58 -9.57
CA SER A 52 8.41 -19.66 -9.18
C SER A 52 9.48 -19.18 -8.20
N PHE A 53 10.02 -17.98 -8.44
CA PHE A 53 10.99 -17.35 -7.55
C PHE A 53 10.38 -17.05 -6.18
N LEU A 54 9.16 -16.50 -6.13
CA LEU A 54 8.50 -16.20 -4.87
C LEU A 54 8.14 -17.47 -4.06
N TRP A 55 7.71 -18.54 -4.73
CA TRP A 55 7.47 -19.84 -4.09
C TRP A 55 8.76 -20.44 -3.52
N GLU A 56 9.86 -20.37 -4.27
CA GLU A 56 11.18 -20.81 -3.79
C GLU A 56 11.61 -20.01 -2.57
N ARG A 57 11.47 -18.67 -2.61
CA ARG A 57 11.80 -17.79 -1.47
C ARG A 57 10.94 -18.10 -0.25
N LEU A 58 9.64 -18.33 -0.42
CA LEU A 58 8.75 -18.70 0.68
C LEU A 58 9.20 -20.02 1.33
N SER A 59 9.47 -21.06 0.52
CA SER A 59 9.93 -22.36 1.03
C SER A 59 11.28 -22.24 1.74
N LEU A 60 12.21 -21.45 1.20
CA LEU A 60 13.51 -21.21 1.81
C LEU A 60 13.36 -20.49 3.15
N THR A 61 12.55 -19.43 3.20
CA THR A 61 12.29 -18.69 4.44
C THR A 61 11.65 -19.58 5.50
N GLN A 62 10.69 -20.44 5.14
CA GLN A 62 10.09 -21.41 6.07
C GLN A 62 11.13 -22.36 6.68
N ALA A 63 12.02 -22.92 5.85
CA ALA A 63 13.09 -23.79 6.32
C ALA A 63 14.09 -23.03 7.21
N THR A 64 14.50 -21.83 6.81
CA THR A 64 15.43 -20.98 7.57
C THR A 64 14.84 -20.61 8.92
N VAL A 65 13.60 -20.09 8.97
CA VAL A 65 12.91 -19.72 10.21
C VAL A 65 12.81 -20.91 11.15
N ARG A 66 12.44 -22.10 10.64
CA ARG A 66 12.41 -23.31 11.46
C ARG A 66 13.77 -23.67 12.04
N ASN A 67 14.84 -23.55 11.25
CA ASN A 67 16.19 -23.88 11.70
C ASN A 67 16.70 -22.89 12.76
N VAL A 68 16.53 -21.59 12.55
CA VAL A 68 17.01 -20.56 13.50
C VAL A 68 16.18 -20.54 14.79
N LEU A 69 14.87 -20.83 14.73
CA LEU A 69 14.06 -20.95 15.95
C LEU A 69 14.38 -22.23 16.73
N ALA A 70 14.78 -23.31 16.05
CA ALA A 70 15.26 -24.52 16.69
C ALA A 70 16.65 -24.34 17.34
N ASP A 71 17.46 -23.41 16.82
CA ASP A 71 18.73 -23.01 17.41
C ASP A 71 18.52 -21.89 18.45
N ASP A 72 18.13 -22.29 19.66
CA ASP A 72 18.04 -21.40 20.81
C ASP A 72 17.10 -20.19 20.62
N PHE A 73 15.95 -20.40 19.96
CA PHE A 73 14.95 -19.34 19.74
C PHE A 73 15.57 -18.06 19.17
N ASP A 74 16.39 -18.18 18.12
CA ASP A 74 17.04 -17.04 17.47
C ASP A 74 16.03 -16.20 16.66
N THR A 75 15.20 -15.44 17.38
CA THR A 75 14.16 -14.58 16.82
C THR A 75 14.71 -13.45 15.95
N PRO A 76 15.88 -12.83 16.22
CA PRO A 76 16.43 -11.80 15.32
C PRO A 76 16.69 -12.34 13.92
N ASN A 77 17.34 -13.50 13.80
CA ASN A 77 17.59 -14.13 12.51
C ASN A 77 16.30 -14.63 11.85
N ALA A 78 15.31 -15.07 12.63
CA ALA A 78 13.99 -15.38 12.11
C ALA A 78 13.31 -14.14 11.49
N MET A 79 13.36 -13.01 12.20
CA MET A 79 12.81 -11.74 11.71
C MET A 79 13.54 -11.24 10.47
N GLU A 80 14.87 -11.37 10.41
CA GLU A 80 15.65 -11.03 9.21
C GLU A 80 15.22 -11.87 8.00
N ALA A 81 15.03 -13.18 8.16
CA ALA A 81 14.55 -14.06 7.10
C ALA A 81 13.14 -13.68 6.60
N ILE A 82 12.25 -13.26 7.50
CA ILE A 82 10.90 -12.77 7.16
C ILE A 82 10.99 -11.44 6.41
N MET A 83 11.81 -10.49 6.87
CA MET A 83 12.00 -9.20 6.22
C MET A 83 12.62 -9.33 4.82
N ASN A 84 13.52 -10.30 4.62
CA ASN A 84 14.06 -10.62 3.30
C ASN A 84 12.99 -11.17 2.33
N LEU A 85 12.05 -11.98 2.83
CA LEU A 85 10.91 -12.44 2.03
C LEU A 85 10.01 -11.25 1.63
N ILE A 86 9.73 -10.36 2.57
CA ILE A 86 8.96 -9.13 2.34
C ILE A 86 9.64 -8.23 1.32
N TYR A 87 10.96 -8.06 1.42
CA TYR A 87 11.75 -7.30 0.45
C TYR A 87 11.57 -7.86 -0.96
N HIS A 88 11.76 -9.17 -1.15
CA HIS A 88 11.57 -9.80 -2.45
C HIS A 88 10.14 -9.68 -2.97
N GLY A 89 9.13 -9.79 -2.10
CA GLY A 89 7.74 -9.57 -2.46
C GLY A 89 7.48 -8.13 -2.92
N ASN A 90 7.97 -7.13 -2.19
CA ASN A 90 7.83 -5.71 -2.54
C ASN A 90 8.55 -5.36 -3.85
N CYS A 91 9.67 -6.01 -4.19
CA CYS A 91 10.32 -5.83 -5.48
C CYS A 91 9.44 -6.30 -6.65
N GLN A 92 8.60 -7.33 -6.46
CA GLN A 92 7.67 -7.81 -7.49
C GLN A 92 6.38 -6.96 -7.55
N LEU A 93 5.99 -6.30 -6.46
CA LEU A 93 4.79 -5.45 -6.37
C LEU A 93 4.99 -4.00 -6.82
N GLN A 94 6.07 -3.71 -7.55
CA GLN A 94 6.34 -2.35 -8.04
C GLN A 94 5.27 -1.92 -9.08
N PRO A 95 4.55 -0.81 -8.84
CA PRO A 95 3.46 -0.39 -9.71
C PRO A 95 4.00 0.12 -11.05
N VAL A 96 3.33 -0.25 -12.15
CA VAL A 96 3.68 0.20 -13.50
C VAL A 96 2.57 1.00 -14.17
N SER A 97 2.96 1.98 -14.98
CA SER A 97 2.02 2.88 -15.68
C SER A 97 1.47 2.32 -17.00
N LYS A 98 1.98 1.18 -17.47
CA LYS A 98 1.54 0.50 -18.71
C LYS A 98 1.50 -1.00 -18.46
N VAL A 99 0.37 -1.63 -18.75
CA VAL A 99 0.11 -3.05 -18.49
C VAL A 99 0.32 -3.85 -19.77
N ASN A 100 1.08 -4.93 -19.67
CA ASN A 100 0.90 -6.08 -20.56
C ASN A 100 -0.20 -6.94 -19.92
N GLU A 101 -1.21 -7.33 -20.69
CA GLU A 101 -2.35 -8.15 -20.23
C GLU A 101 -1.92 -9.59 -19.90
N GLY A 102 -1.05 -9.75 -18.89
CA GLY A 102 -0.61 -11.03 -18.37
C GLY A 102 -1.62 -11.66 -17.42
N SER A 103 -1.61 -12.99 -17.34
CA SER A 103 -2.43 -13.75 -16.38
C SER A 103 -1.97 -13.46 -14.95
N ARG A 104 -2.83 -12.82 -14.14
CA ARG A 104 -2.54 -12.55 -12.73
C ARG A 104 -2.79 -13.79 -11.89
N CYS A 105 -1.80 -14.21 -11.11
CA CYS A 105 -1.95 -15.27 -10.11
C CYS A 105 -1.72 -14.70 -8.70
N PRO A 106 -2.78 -14.46 -7.92
CA PRO A 106 -2.66 -13.95 -6.55
C PRO A 106 -2.23 -15.01 -5.53
N ALA A 107 -2.16 -16.30 -5.93
CA ALA A 107 -2.01 -17.42 -5.00
C ALA A 107 -0.71 -17.35 -4.18
N VAL A 108 0.41 -16.97 -4.81
CA VAL A 108 1.71 -16.90 -4.14
C VAL A 108 1.72 -15.83 -3.04
N PHE A 109 1.13 -14.66 -3.29
CA PHE A 109 1.00 -13.62 -2.28
C PHE A 109 0.04 -14.04 -1.16
N GLY A 110 -1.06 -14.75 -1.49
CA GLY A 110 -1.93 -15.33 -0.47
C GLY A 110 -1.18 -16.29 0.46
N ALA A 111 -0.31 -17.14 -0.08
CA ALA A 111 0.50 -18.06 0.71
C ALA A 111 1.55 -17.33 1.58
N ILE A 112 2.22 -16.32 1.02
CA ILE A 112 3.17 -15.48 1.77
C ILE A 112 2.45 -14.76 2.93
N LEU A 113 1.27 -14.18 2.67
CA LEU A 113 0.47 -13.48 3.67
C LEU A 113 0.02 -14.41 4.79
N SER A 114 -0.47 -15.61 4.45
CA SER A 114 -0.84 -16.62 5.45
C SER A 114 0.36 -16.95 6.32
N TYR A 115 1.49 -17.28 5.71
CA TYR A 115 2.69 -17.65 6.45
C TYR A 115 3.18 -16.53 7.38
N ILE A 116 3.23 -15.28 6.90
CA ILE A 116 3.65 -14.13 7.73
C ILE A 116 2.70 -13.94 8.91
N ARG A 117 1.38 -14.05 8.71
CA ARG A 117 0.40 -13.95 9.80
C ARG A 117 0.60 -15.07 10.82
N ASP A 118 0.71 -16.31 10.34
CA ASP A 118 0.84 -17.49 11.20
C ASP A 118 2.12 -17.41 12.05
N ILE A 119 3.26 -17.06 11.45
CA ILE A 119 4.53 -16.98 12.20
C ILE A 119 4.54 -15.80 13.18
N MET A 120 3.93 -14.68 12.82
CA MET A 120 3.88 -13.51 13.70
C MET A 120 2.94 -13.74 14.88
N ASP A 121 1.82 -14.44 14.67
CA ASP A 121 0.94 -14.91 15.74
C ASP A 121 1.67 -15.86 16.70
N VAL A 122 2.45 -16.82 16.17
CA VAL A 122 3.31 -17.70 16.99
C VAL A 122 4.32 -16.90 17.81
N LEU A 123 4.86 -15.81 17.26
CA LEU A 123 5.77 -14.90 17.97
C LEU A 123 5.04 -13.90 18.89
N GLY A 124 3.72 -13.97 19.01
CA GLY A 124 2.88 -13.11 19.85
C GLY A 124 2.73 -11.69 19.31
N VAL A 125 2.94 -11.47 18.01
CA VAL A 125 2.72 -10.21 17.33
C VAL A 125 1.46 -10.32 16.50
N ASP A 126 0.38 -9.78 17.05
CA ASP A 126 -0.87 -9.70 16.32
C ASP A 126 -0.79 -8.59 15.26
N LEU A 127 -0.69 -9.01 14.00
CA LEU A 127 -0.72 -8.14 12.82
C LEU A 127 -2.15 -7.84 12.34
N LEU A 128 -3.14 -8.55 12.88
CA LEU A 128 -4.56 -8.32 12.65
C LEU A 128 -5.14 -7.35 13.69
N HIS A 129 -4.43 -7.10 14.81
CA HIS A 129 -4.80 -6.10 15.81
C HIS A 129 -4.56 -4.66 15.34
N GLU A 130 -5.32 -4.26 14.34
CA GLU A 130 -6.05 -3.01 14.46
C GLU A 130 -7.19 -3.27 15.47
N LYS A 131 -6.88 -3.12 16.76
CA LYS A 131 -7.78 -3.47 17.87
C LYS A 131 -8.99 -2.55 17.89
N GLU A 132 -10.03 -2.94 17.16
CA GLU A 132 -11.37 -3.25 17.66
C GLU A 132 -11.63 -2.98 19.16
N SER A 133 -11.76 -1.71 19.54
CA SER A 133 -12.65 -1.31 20.62
C SER A 133 -13.41 -0.08 20.17
N SER A 134 -14.66 -0.27 19.71
CA SER A 134 -15.58 0.73 19.12
C SER A 134 -15.08 1.54 17.90
N SER A 135 -13.79 1.45 17.56
CA SER A 135 -13.14 2.25 16.52
C SER A 135 -13.08 1.56 15.15
N ALA A 136 -13.11 0.22 15.07
CA ALA A 136 -12.94 -0.50 13.81
C ALA A 136 -14.14 -0.38 12.86
N GLU A 137 -15.37 -0.35 13.38
CA GLU A 137 -16.54 -0.07 12.54
C GLU A 137 -16.50 1.38 12.05
N SER A 138 -16.18 2.34 12.92
CA SER A 138 -15.99 3.73 12.52
C SER A 138 -14.78 3.94 11.61
N SER A 139 -13.71 3.15 11.74
CA SER A 139 -12.50 3.22 10.91
C SER A 139 -12.75 2.61 9.54
N ASN A 140 -13.45 1.47 9.45
CA ASN A 140 -13.92 0.90 8.19
C ASN A 140 -14.96 1.80 7.52
N ILE A 141 -15.88 2.39 8.28
CA ILE A 141 -16.83 3.39 7.75
C ILE A 141 -16.05 4.61 7.27
N LEU A 142 -15.09 5.13 8.03
CA LEU A 142 -14.25 6.26 7.64
C LEU A 142 -13.43 5.94 6.39
N HIS A 143 -12.82 4.77 6.33
CA HIS A 143 -12.09 4.25 5.18
C HIS A 143 -13.00 4.20 3.94
N ASN A 144 -14.20 3.62 4.07
CA ASN A 144 -15.18 3.56 2.99
C ASN A 144 -15.68 4.96 2.59
N VAL A 145 -15.88 5.87 3.54
CA VAL A 145 -16.27 7.26 3.28
C VAL A 145 -15.16 8.00 2.54
N VAL A 146 -13.90 7.86 2.97
CA VAL A 146 -12.75 8.48 2.31
C VAL A 146 -12.57 7.90 0.90
N GLU A 147 -12.72 6.59 0.73
CA GLU A 147 -12.70 5.93 -0.59
C GLU A 147 -13.77 6.52 -1.52
N GLN A 148 -15.02 6.58 -1.08
CA GLN A 148 -16.12 7.13 -1.88
C GLN A 148 -15.94 8.63 -2.15
N LEU A 149 -15.39 9.39 -1.20
CA LEU A 149 -15.10 10.81 -1.34
C LEU A 149 -13.97 11.06 -2.36
N VAL A 150 -12.91 10.27 -2.32
CA VAL A 150 -11.81 10.34 -3.29
C VAL A 150 -12.30 9.93 -4.67
N HIS A 151 -13.10 8.87 -4.77
CA HIS A 151 -13.74 8.45 -6.02
C HIS A 151 -14.61 9.57 -6.61
N PHE A 152 -15.51 10.16 -5.82
CA PHE A 152 -16.32 11.30 -6.23
C PHE A 152 -15.46 12.48 -6.70
N ARG A 153 -14.40 12.82 -5.96
CA ARG A 153 -13.47 13.88 -6.35
C ARG A 153 -12.79 13.55 -7.67
N SER A 154 -12.37 12.31 -7.90
CA SER A 154 -11.75 11.88 -9.16
C SER A 154 -12.72 12.03 -10.33
N GLU A 155 -13.97 11.63 -10.17
CA GLU A 155 -15.04 11.82 -11.17
C GLU A 155 -15.24 13.30 -11.51
N VAL A 156 -15.40 14.16 -10.49
CA VAL A 156 -15.59 15.61 -10.67
C VAL A 156 -14.36 16.26 -11.31
N ARG A 157 -13.16 15.89 -10.89
CA ARG A 157 -11.90 16.37 -11.48
C ARG A 157 -11.78 15.94 -12.94
N ASN A 158 -12.05 14.67 -13.24
CA ASN A 158 -12.01 14.14 -14.60
C ASN A 158 -13.04 14.82 -15.50
N PHE A 159 -14.26 15.06 -15.00
CA PHE A 159 -15.27 15.84 -15.70
C PHE A 159 -14.79 17.29 -15.94
N ALA A 160 -14.22 17.95 -14.94
CA ALA A 160 -13.72 19.31 -15.06
C ALA A 160 -12.53 19.44 -16.03
N LEU A 161 -11.72 18.38 -16.14
CA LEU A 161 -10.61 18.27 -17.11
C LEU A 161 -11.07 17.76 -18.48
N SER A 162 -12.26 17.14 -18.58
CA SER A 162 -12.81 16.69 -19.85
C SER A 162 -13.16 17.89 -20.73
N VAL A 163 -12.77 17.78 -22.00
CA VAL A 163 -13.17 18.73 -23.03
C VAL A 163 -14.45 18.14 -23.61
N GLU A 164 -15.61 18.70 -23.29
CA GLU A 164 -16.74 18.51 -24.18
C GLU A 164 -16.44 19.29 -25.44
N ASP A 165 -16.10 18.57 -26.50
CA ASP A 165 -16.19 19.07 -27.88
C ASP A 165 -17.68 19.33 -28.13
N GLY A 166 -18.12 20.54 -27.75
CA GLY A 166 -19.40 21.08 -28.14
C GLY A 166 -19.43 21.11 -29.67
N ALA A 167 -20.13 20.15 -30.25
CA ALA A 167 -20.49 20.14 -31.65
C ALA A 167 -21.28 21.40 -32.00
N THR A 168 -20.60 22.36 -32.61
CA THR A 168 -21.15 23.01 -33.80
C THR A 168 -20.19 22.70 -34.93
N GLN A 169 -20.70 22.02 -35.94
CA GLN A 169 -19.99 21.70 -37.18
C GLN A 169 -19.29 22.96 -37.72
N GLU A 170 -18.02 22.84 -38.12
CA GLU A 170 -17.64 22.91 -39.53
C GLU A 170 -16.11 22.86 -39.70
N HIS A 171 -15.73 22.04 -40.67
CA HIS A 171 -14.52 21.92 -41.47
C HIS A 171 -13.23 22.73 -41.17
N HIS A 172 -12.13 22.04 -41.49
CA HIS A 172 -10.81 22.51 -41.94
C HIS A 172 -9.61 22.47 -40.96
N THR A 173 -8.76 21.48 -41.26
CA THR A 173 -7.29 21.51 -41.32
C THR A 173 -6.44 21.77 -40.07
N SER A 174 -5.54 20.81 -39.86
CA SER A 174 -4.14 20.99 -39.45
C SER A 174 -3.82 21.39 -38.01
N GLN A 175 -3.12 20.46 -37.34
CA GLN A 175 -1.96 20.67 -36.47
C GLN A 175 -1.96 21.91 -35.56
N VAL A 176 -2.04 21.70 -34.25
CA VAL A 176 -1.05 22.15 -33.23
C VAL A 176 -1.43 21.46 -31.91
N LEU A 177 -0.45 20.88 -31.21
CA LEU A 177 -0.51 20.45 -29.81
C LEU A 177 -0.77 21.65 -28.90
N GLN A 178 -1.98 22.20 -28.92
CA GLN A 178 -2.38 23.21 -27.97
C GLN A 178 -2.69 22.50 -26.65
N ARG A 179 -1.92 22.84 -25.61
CA ARG A 179 -2.18 22.43 -24.23
C ARG A 179 -3.65 22.70 -23.92
N LYS A 180 -4.43 21.62 -23.87
CA LYS A 180 -5.89 21.62 -23.67
C LYS A 180 -6.20 22.43 -22.41
N ARG A 181 -6.74 23.63 -22.59
CA ARG A 181 -7.15 24.47 -21.46
C ARG A 181 -8.45 23.89 -20.92
N PRO A 182 -8.56 23.63 -19.60
CA PRO A 182 -9.84 23.26 -19.00
C PRO A 182 -10.87 24.34 -19.31
N GLN A 183 -12.11 23.94 -19.59
CA GLN A 183 -13.20 24.88 -19.84
C GLN A 183 -13.25 25.89 -18.67
N GLN A 184 -13.29 27.18 -19.00
CA GLN A 184 -13.20 28.25 -17.99
C GLN A 184 -14.31 28.13 -16.95
N ASP A 185 -15.47 27.62 -17.37
CA ASP A 185 -16.65 27.41 -16.52
C ASP A 185 -16.49 26.28 -15.51
N ARG A 186 -15.52 25.37 -15.73
CA ARG A 186 -15.22 24.22 -14.85
C ARG A 186 -14.06 24.48 -13.89
N LEU A 187 -13.37 25.62 -14.00
CA LEU A 187 -12.33 26.06 -13.06
C LEU A 187 -12.79 26.04 -11.58
N PRO A 188 -14.03 26.44 -11.24
CA PRO A 188 -14.52 26.36 -9.86
C PRO A 188 -14.53 24.93 -9.31
N LEU A 189 -14.80 23.92 -10.15
CA LEU A 189 -14.81 22.52 -9.74
C LEU A 189 -13.39 22.01 -9.44
N LEU A 190 -12.39 22.41 -10.24
CA LEU A 190 -10.99 22.09 -9.96
C LEU A 190 -10.52 22.73 -8.65
N LYS A 191 -10.89 24.00 -8.43
CA LYS A 191 -10.61 24.68 -7.16
C LYS A 191 -11.24 23.94 -5.97
N ALA A 192 -12.50 23.53 -6.08
CA ALA A 192 -13.16 22.76 -5.03
C ALA A 192 -12.46 21.40 -4.77
N CYS A 193 -11.98 20.71 -5.82
CA CYS A 193 -11.22 19.47 -5.68
C CYS A 193 -9.85 19.68 -5.00
N ASP A 194 -9.19 20.80 -5.24
CA ASP A 194 -7.91 21.15 -4.62
C ASP A 194 -8.10 21.61 -3.16
N VAL A 195 -9.16 22.37 -2.88
CA VAL A 195 -9.57 22.71 -1.49
C VAL A 195 -9.82 21.45 -0.69
N LEU A 196 -10.64 20.52 -1.19
CA LEU A 196 -10.92 19.26 -0.52
C LEU A 196 -9.65 18.46 -0.21
N ARG A 197 -8.70 18.40 -1.16
CA ARG A 197 -7.41 17.73 -0.92
C ARG A 197 -6.62 18.40 0.21
N ASN A 198 -6.57 19.73 0.20
CA ASN A 198 -5.79 20.49 1.19
C ASN A 198 -6.41 20.40 2.58
N ASP A 199 -7.74 20.36 2.67
CA ASP A 199 -8.47 20.24 3.94
C ASP A 199 -8.35 18.84 4.56
N LEU A 200 -8.20 17.81 3.73
CA LEU A 200 -8.00 16.42 4.17
C LEU A 200 -6.57 16.12 4.66
N MET A 201 -5.58 16.85 4.15
CA MET A 201 -4.17 16.69 4.52
C MET A 201 -3.89 16.86 6.04
N PRO A 202 -4.37 17.93 6.73
CA PRO A 202 -4.19 18.07 8.17
C PRO A 202 -5.03 17.07 8.98
N LEU A 203 -6.01 16.40 8.37
CA LEU A 203 -6.78 15.31 8.98
C LEU A 203 -6.10 13.94 8.81
N GLY A 204 -4.87 13.91 8.29
CA GLY A 204 -4.10 12.69 8.07
C GLY A 204 -4.39 12.00 6.74
N VAL A 205 -5.33 12.48 5.93
CA VAL A 205 -5.69 11.85 4.64
C VAL A 205 -4.90 12.51 3.51
N GLN A 206 -3.92 11.80 2.95
CA GLN A 206 -3.11 12.29 1.84
C GLN A 206 -3.57 11.69 0.51
N ILE A 207 -4.14 12.53 -0.36
CA ILE A 207 -4.58 12.13 -1.70
C ILE A 207 -3.45 12.35 -2.71
N LYS A 208 -3.08 11.31 -3.47
CA LYS A 208 -2.10 11.31 -4.56
C LYS A 208 -2.82 11.13 -5.91
N ASP A 209 -2.69 12.08 -6.82
CA ASP A 209 -3.30 11.98 -8.16
C ASP A 209 -2.34 11.27 -9.12
N ARG A 210 -2.83 10.23 -9.80
CA ARG A 210 -2.09 9.41 -10.75
C ARG A 210 -2.77 9.47 -12.12
N GLY A 211 -2.74 10.66 -12.75
CA GLY A 211 -3.42 10.87 -14.04
C GLY A 211 -4.94 10.93 -13.87
N THR A 212 -5.65 9.91 -14.37
CA THR A 212 -7.13 9.81 -14.29
C THR A 212 -7.63 9.18 -12.99
N THR A 213 -6.75 8.57 -12.20
CA THR A 213 -7.10 7.93 -10.93
C THR A 213 -6.48 8.68 -9.75
N SER A 214 -7.07 8.56 -8.57
CA SER A 214 -6.50 9.08 -7.32
C SER A 214 -6.36 7.92 -6.33
N THR A 215 -5.25 7.89 -5.59
CA THR A 215 -5.03 6.98 -4.46
C THR A 215 -4.91 7.81 -3.19
N TRP A 216 -5.17 7.22 -2.03
CA TRP A 216 -5.05 7.91 -0.76
C TRP A 216 -4.40 7.04 0.31
N GLU A 217 -3.86 7.67 1.34
CA GLU A 217 -3.29 7.02 2.52
C GLU A 217 -3.69 7.80 3.79
N ILE A 218 -3.92 7.09 4.89
CA ILE A 218 -4.10 7.71 6.21
C ILE A 218 -2.76 7.67 6.93
N ASN A 219 -2.15 8.83 7.10
CA ASN A 219 -0.99 9.02 7.95
C ASN A 219 -1.48 9.20 9.39
N GLN A 220 -1.13 8.28 10.29
CA GLN A 220 -1.37 8.49 11.71
C GLN A 220 -0.58 9.73 12.16
N GLN A 221 -1.29 10.78 12.57
CA GLN A 221 -0.66 11.91 13.24
C GLN A 221 -0.02 11.39 14.54
N LYS A 222 1.29 11.61 14.66
CA LYS A 222 1.98 11.50 15.94
C LYS A 222 1.46 12.65 16.81
N ASP A 223 0.63 12.32 17.80
CA ASP A 223 0.54 13.11 19.02
C ASP A 223 1.86 13.03 19.81
#